data_AF-A0A354BMS0-F1
#
_entry.id   AF-A0A354BMS0-F1
#
_cell.length_a   1.000
_cell.length_b   1.000
_cell.length_c   1.000
_cell.angle_alpha   90.00
_cell.angle_beta   90.00
_cell.angle_gamma   90.00
#
_symmetry.space_group_name_H-M   'P 1'
#
loop_
_entity.id
_entity.type
_entity.pdbx_description
1 polymer ?
#
loop_
_entity_poly.entity_id
_entity_poly.type
_entity_poly.pdbx_seq_one_letter_code
_entity_poly.pdbx_strand_id
1 'polypeptide(L)' 'MRTYLVRPNGEGCYPGVVLYSEIFQVTGPIRRTAAMLASHGFVVAVPEIFHELEPAGTVLAYDEAGAA' A
#
# COMPACT_ATOMS: atom_id res chain seq x y z
N MET A 1 2.19 13.07 -1.12
CA MET A 1 1.69 11.69 -0.96
C MET A 1 2.41 10.77 -1.93
N ARG A 2 3.27 9.85 -1.45
CA ARG A 2 3.83 8.78 -2.29
C ARG A 2 2.83 7.63 -2.36
N THR A 3 2.76 6.98 -3.52
CA THR A 3 1.86 5.85 -3.76
C THR A 3 2.64 4.70 -4.37
N TYR A 4 2.55 3.52 -3.76
CA TYR A 4 3.12 2.30 -4.34
C TYR A 4 2.15 1.73 -5.35
N LEU A 5 2.65 1.47 -6.55
CA LEU A 5 1.89 0.84 -7.62
C LEU A 5 2.32 -0.63 -7.73
N VAL A 6 1.36 -1.53 -7.55
CA VAL A 6 1.54 -2.96 -7.77
C VAL A 6 0.64 -3.37 -8.92
N ARG A 7 1.18 -4.05 -9.92
CA ARG A 7 0.45 -4.39 -11.15
C ARG A 7 0.76 -5.80 -11.62
N PRO A 8 -0.12 -6.42 -12.42
CA PRO A 8 0.17 -7.71 -13.05
C PRO A 8 1.44 -7.63 -13.92
N ASN A 9 2.17 -8.74 -14.02
CA ASN A 9 3.31 -8.83 -14.93
C ASN A 9 2.81 -9.14 -16.35
N GLY A 10 2.55 -8.09 -17.13
CA GLY A 10 2.04 -8.17 -18.49
C GLY A 10 1.62 -6.82 -19.03
N GLU A 11 1.47 -6.73 -20.34
CA GLU A 11 0.83 -5.59 -21.00
C GLU A 11 -0.69 -5.77 -20.99
N GLY A 12 -1.43 -4.67 -20.91
CA GLY A 12 -2.89 -4.69 -20.94
C GLY A 12 -3.54 -3.62 -20.07
N CYS A 13 -4.85 -3.47 -20.23
CA CYS A 13 -5.69 -2.64 -19.38
C CYS A 13 -6.31 -3.49 -18.28
N TYR A 14 -6.05 -3.14 -17.03
CA TYR A 14 -6.54 -3.85 -15.86
C TYR A 14 -7.40 -2.93 -14.99
N PRO A 15 -8.45 -3.44 -14.32
CA PRO A 15 -9.22 -2.66 -13.36
C PRO A 15 -8.32 -2.14 -12.22
N GLY A 16 -8.56 -0.89 -11.82
CA GLY A 16 -7.82 -0.22 -10.75
C GLY A 16 -8.46 -0.44 -9.37
N VAL A 17 -7.63 -0.61 -8.35
CA VAL A 17 -8.03 -0.66 -6.93
C VAL A 17 -7.15 0.29 -6.13
N VAL A 18 -7.75 1.11 -5.26
CA VAL A 18 -7.03 1.86 -4.24
C VAL A 18 -7.13 1.08 -2.93
N LEU A 19 -6.00 0.59 -2.44
CA LEU A 19 -5.91 -0.13 -1.17
C LEU A 19 -5.40 0.83 -0.09
N TYR A 20 -6.32 1.31 0.74
CA TYR A 20 -5.96 2.06 1.95
C TYR A 20 -5.34 1.11 2.97
N SER A 21 -4.21 1.52 3.53
CA SER A 21 -3.56 0.78 4.62
C SER A 21 -4.31 0.96 5.93
N GLU A 22 -3.97 0.13 6.90
CA GLU A 22 -4.22 0.41 8.31
C GLU A 22 -3.33 1.57 8.82
N ILE A 23 -3.48 1.92 10.11
CA ILE A 23 -2.78 3.05 10.75
C ILE A 23 -1.25 2.93 10.69
N PHE A 24 -0.71 1.72 10.58
CA PHE A 24 0.73 1.48 10.55
C PHE A 24 1.42 1.74 9.19
N GLN A 25 0.72 2.39 8.24
CA GLN A 25 1.18 2.67 6.88
C GLN A 25 1.41 1.41 6.02
N VAL A 26 2.34 1.45 5.06
CA VAL A 26 2.54 0.43 4.02
C VAL A 26 3.46 -0.70 4.50
N THR A 27 2.99 -1.43 5.52
CA THR A 27 3.69 -2.56 6.15
C THR A 27 3.81 -3.78 5.21
N GLY A 28 4.59 -4.79 5.65
CA GLY A 28 4.73 -6.06 4.93
C GLY A 28 3.40 -6.74 4.58
N PRO A 29 2.45 -6.91 5.54
CA PRO A 29 1.11 -7.40 5.24
C PRO A 29 0.38 -6.62 4.15
N ILE A 30 0.39 -5.28 4.18
CA ILE A 30 -0.26 -4.45 3.16
C ILE A 30 0.35 -4.68 1.77
N ARG A 31 1.69 -4.77 1.68
CA ARG A 31 2.38 -5.07 0.42
C ARG A 31 2.00 -6.44 -0.14
N ARG A 32 1.87 -7.46 0.72
CA ARG A 32 1.43 -8.81 0.31
C ARG A 32 -0.01 -8.81 -0.18
N THR A 33 -0.91 -8.08 0.48
CA THR A 33 -2.30 -7.92 0.02
C THR A 33 -2.35 -7.24 -1.34
N ALA A 34 -1.57 -6.18 -1.55
CA ALA A 34 -1.49 -5.51 -2.86
C ALA A 34 -0.95 -6.45 -3.96
N ALA A 35 0.09 -7.24 -3.65
CA ALA A 35 0.62 -8.25 -4.58
C ALA A 35 -0.39 -9.36 -4.90
N MET A 36 -1.15 -9.82 -3.89
CA MET A 36 -2.22 -10.80 -4.08
C MET A 36 -3.32 -10.23 -4.97
N LEU A 37 -3.79 -9.02 -4.73
CA LEU A 37 -4.78 -8.38 -5.60
C LEU A 37 -4.23 -8.21 -7.03
N ALA A 38 -2.97 -7.81 -7.18
CA ALA A 38 -2.36 -7.70 -8.49
C ALA A 38 -2.25 -9.05 -9.22
N SER A 39 -1.99 -10.16 -8.51
CA SER A 39 -1.98 -11.49 -9.13
C SER A 39 -3.35 -11.93 -9.63
N HIS A 40 -4.44 -11.31 -9.16
CA HIS A 40 -5.80 -11.54 -9.64
C HIS A 40 -6.19 -10.61 -10.80
N GLY A 41 -5.25 -9.83 -11.35
CA GLY A 41 -5.50 -8.98 -12.52
C GLY A 41 -5.92 -7.55 -12.21
N PHE A 42 -5.58 -7.02 -11.04
CA PHE A 42 -5.83 -5.63 -10.66
C PHE A 42 -4.57 -4.77 -10.69
N VAL A 43 -4.68 -3.50 -11.08
CA VAL A 43 -3.65 -2.49 -10.80
C VAL A 43 -3.97 -1.88 -9.44
N VAL A 44 -3.08 -2.02 -8.47
CA VAL A 44 -3.30 -1.65 -7.08
C VAL A 44 -2.43 -0.46 -6.70
N ALA A 45 -3.09 0.62 -6.30
CA ALA A 45 -2.45 1.82 -5.75
C ALA A 45 -2.54 1.78 -4.22
N VAL A 46 -1.40 1.89 -3.54
CA VAL A 46 -1.30 1.93 -2.07
C VAL A 46 -0.69 3.26 -1.64
N PRO A 47 -1.52 4.26 -1.27
CA PRO A 47 -1.03 5.56 -0.83
C PRO A 47 -0.47 5.50 0.60
N GLU A 48 0.52 6.33 0.89
CA GLU A 48 0.93 6.63 2.27
C GLU A 48 -0.12 7.57 2.91
N ILE A 49 -0.94 7.04 3.81
CA ILE A 49 -2.13 7.73 4.33
C ILE A 49 -1.80 8.84 5.32
N PHE A 50 -0.62 8.82 5.95
CA PHE A 50 -0.12 9.89 6.82
C PHE A 50 0.91 10.79 6.12
N HIS A 51 0.83 10.95 4.79
CA HIS A 51 1.79 11.77 4.03
C HIS A 51 1.89 13.25 4.42
N GLU A 52 0.96 13.76 5.23
CA GLU A 52 1.01 15.12 5.80
C GLU A 52 1.73 15.16 7.15
N LEU A 53 1.80 14.03 7.85
CA LEU A 53 2.32 13.90 9.22
C LEU A 53 3.69 13.23 9.24
N GLU A 54 3.91 12.31 8.31
CA GLU A 54 5.06 11.42 8.27
C GLU A 54 5.93 11.63 7.02
N PRO A 55 7.26 11.52 7.14
CA PRO A 55 8.15 11.46 5.98
C PRO A 55 7.76 10.33 5.00
N ALA A 56 8.04 10.54 3.72
CA ALA A 56 7.76 9.53 2.71
C ALA A 56 8.50 8.22 3.00
N GLY A 57 7.74 7.16 3.25
CA GLY A 57 8.28 5.84 3.58
C GLY A 57 8.34 5.44 5.02
N THR A 58 7.82 6.29 5.91
CA THR A 58 7.52 5.83 7.25
C THR A 58 6.62 4.59 7.19
N VAL A 59 7.05 3.57 7.91
CA VAL A 59 6.24 2.40 8.28
C VAL A 59 6.31 2.33 9.80
N LEU A 60 5.16 2.42 10.45
CA LEU A 60 5.10 2.40 11.91
C LEU A 60 5.21 0.94 12.39
N ALA A 61 5.85 0.75 13.54
CA ALA A 61 5.97 -0.55 14.15
C ALA A 61 4.64 -1.02 14.74
N TYR A 62 4.42 -2.33 14.78
CA TYR A 62 3.27 -2.92 15.47
C TYR A 62 3.53 -3.01 16.98
N ASP A 63 3.61 -1.84 17.62
CA ASP A 63 3.80 -1.67 19.05
C ASP A 63 2.97 -0.48 19.57
N GLU A 64 3.05 -0.23 20.88
CA GLU A 64 2.32 0.88 21.52
C GLU A 64 2.74 2.25 20.97
N ALA A 65 4.02 2.43 20.60
CA ALA A 65 4.50 3.70 20.07
C ALA A 65 3.97 3.96 18.64
N GLY A 66 3.87 2.93 17.80
CA GLY A 66 3.28 3.04 16.47
C GLY A 66 1.75 3.16 16.46
N ALA A 67 1.09 2.86 17.58
CA ALA A 67 -0.34 3.01 17.77
C ALA A 67 -0.74 4.28 18.56
N ALA A 68 0.23 5.05 19.03
CA ALA A 68 0.04 6.25 19.84
C ALA A 68 -0.37 7.49 19.03
#